data_AF-A0A917E0V6-F1
#
_entry.id   AF-A0A917E0V6-F1
#
_cell.length_a   1.000
_cell.length_b   1.000
_cell.length_c   1.000
_cell.angle_alpha   90.00
_cell.angle_beta   90.00
_cell.angle_gamma   90.00
#
_symmetry.space_group_name_H-M   'P 1'
#
loop_
_entity.id
_entity.type
_entity.pdbx_description
1 polymer ?
#
loop_
_entity_poly.entity_id
_entity_poly.type
_entity_poly.pdbx_seq_one_letter_code
_entity_poly.pdbx_strand_id
1 'polypeptide(L)' 'MADWTNSANIPKGFTLHGLRKTLDKMLAETGATTHQLMDTLGNDNIAHAEPYSSEAEQQRLARDAMDKLSRSLTRYK' A
#
# COMPACT_ATOMS: atom_id res chain seq x y z
N MET A 1 22.53 -12.73 2.13
CA MET A 1 21.51 -12.22 1.19
C MET A 1 22.12 -11.96 -0.18
N ALA A 2 23.24 -11.24 -0.27
CA ALA A 2 23.95 -11.00 -1.53
C ALA A 2 24.22 -12.30 -2.32
N ASP A 3 24.62 -13.38 -1.64
CA ASP A 3 24.90 -14.66 -2.30
C ASP A 3 23.64 -15.32 -2.88
N TRP A 4 22.51 -15.29 -2.15
CA TRP A 4 21.24 -15.82 -2.63
C TRP A 4 20.66 -14.99 -3.77
N THR A 5 20.72 -13.66 -3.67
CA THR A 5 20.27 -12.77 -4.74
C THR A 5 21.14 -12.93 -5.98
N ASN A 6 22.46 -13.12 -5.83
CA ASN A 6 23.37 -13.38 -6.93
C ASN A 6 23.10 -14.76 -7.57
N SER A 7 22.95 -15.79 -6.74
CA SER A 7 22.62 -17.15 -7.20
C SER A 7 21.28 -17.20 -7.95
N ALA A 8 20.33 -16.36 -7.56
CA ALA A 8 19.02 -16.22 -8.20
C ALA A 8 19.02 -15.24 -9.40
N ASN A 9 20.18 -14.70 -9.82
CA ASN A 9 20.30 -13.69 -10.87
C ASN A 9 19.38 -12.46 -10.66
N ILE A 10 19.15 -12.07 -9.40
CA ILE A 10 18.34 -10.91 -9.07
C ILE A 10 19.14 -9.63 -9.39
N PRO A 11 18.57 -8.65 -10.13
CA PRO A 11 19.26 -7.40 -10.43
C PRO A 11 19.64 -6.62 -9.18
N LYS A 12 20.60 -5.72 -9.32
CA LYS A 12 20.92 -4.77 -8.24
C LYS A 12 19.72 -3.86 -7.97
N GLY A 13 19.53 -3.48 -6.70
CA GLY A 13 18.44 -2.60 -6.26
C GLY A 13 17.28 -3.33 -5.55
N PHE A 14 17.18 -4.65 -5.69
CA PHE A 14 16.21 -5.45 -4.93
C PHE A 14 16.82 -5.85 -3.57
N THR A 15 16.32 -5.21 -2.51
CA THR A 15 16.87 -5.36 -1.15
C THR A 15 15.79 -5.84 -0.17
N LEU A 16 16.17 -6.40 0.99
CA LEU A 16 15.20 -6.70 2.07
C LEU A 16 14.44 -5.45 2.52
N HIS A 17 15.11 -4.29 2.59
CA HIS A 17 14.44 -3.05 2.91
C HIS A 17 13.38 -2.70 1.84
N GLY A 18 13.71 -2.90 0.56
CA GLY A 18 12.76 -2.77 -0.54
C GLY A 18 11.56 -3.70 -0.39
N LEU A 19 11.79 -4.99 -0.08
CA LEU A 19 10.70 -5.95 0.17
C LEU A 19 9.81 -5.53 1.34
N ARG A 20 10.38 -4.99 2.43
CA ARG A 20 9.60 -4.44 3.55
C ARG A 20 8.72 -3.27 3.11
N LYS A 21 9.26 -2.37 2.28
CA LYS A 21 8.49 -1.25 1.70
C LYS A 21 7.42 -1.71 0.72
N THR A 22 7.66 -2.77 -0.03
CA THR A 22 6.64 -3.39 -0.89
C THR A 22 5.50 -3.94 -0.05
N LEU A 23 5.78 -4.62 1.07
CA LEU A 23 4.75 -5.10 1.99
C LEU A 23 3.89 -3.96 2.56
N ASP A 24 4.52 -2.85 2.97
CA ASP A 24 3.84 -1.63 3.45
C ASP A 24 2.80 -1.13 2.44
N LYS A 25 3.21 -1.01 1.17
CA LYS A 25 2.33 -0.61 0.08
C LYS A 25 1.21 -1.63 -0.19
N MET A 26 1.52 -2.92 -0.19
CA MET A 26 0.52 -3.97 -0.39
C MET A 26 -0.55 -3.95 0.71
N LEU A 27 -0.15 -3.79 1.97
CA LEU A 27 -1.10 -3.67 3.09
C LEU A 27 -1.99 -2.44 2.91
N ALA A 28 -1.41 -1.28 2.59
CA ALA A 28 -2.18 -0.06 2.34
C ALA A 28 -3.22 -0.24 1.22
N GLU A 29 -2.82 -0.86 0.10
CA GLU A 29 -3.67 -1.10 -1.06
C GLU A 29 -4.84 -2.05 -0.75
N THR A 30 -4.71 -2.94 0.25
CA THR A 30 -5.82 -3.77 0.74
C THR A 30 -6.81 -3.02 1.64
N GLY A 31 -6.56 -1.75 1.96
CA GLY A 31 -7.37 -0.95 2.86
C GLY A 31 -7.03 -1.15 4.35
N ALA A 32 -5.85 -1.71 4.66
CA ALA A 32 -5.39 -1.79 6.03
C ALA A 32 -5.14 -0.38 6.60
N THR A 33 -5.45 -0.20 7.89
CA THR A 33 -5.26 1.08 8.58
C THR A 33 -3.78 1.35 8.85
N THR A 34 -3.41 2.61 9.04
CA THR A 34 -2.04 2.99 9.41
C THR A 34 -1.51 2.21 10.62
N HIS A 35 -2.34 1.98 11.64
CA HIS A 35 -1.94 1.17 12.80
C HIS A 35 -1.72 -0.31 12.45
N GLN A 36 -2.56 -0.90 11.58
CA GLN A 36 -2.34 -2.27 11.10
C GLN A 36 -1.01 -2.39 10.33
N LEU A 37 -0.65 -1.39 9.53
CA LEU A 37 0.67 -1.31 8.88
C LEU A 37 1.78 -1.25 9.92
N MET A 38 1.66 -0.35 10.90
CA MET A 38 2.66 -0.17 11.95
C MET A 38 2.90 -1.44 12.77
N ASP A 39 1.83 -2.07 13.24
CA ASP A 39 1.90 -3.29 14.06
C ASP A 39 2.46 -4.48 13.27
N THR A 40 2.12 -4.57 11.98
CA THR A 40 2.63 -5.64 11.11
C THR A 40 4.12 -5.46 10.78
N LEU A 41 4.57 -4.21 10.61
CA LEU A 41 5.93 -3.90 10.17
C LEU A 41 6.89 -3.54 11.31
N GLY A 42 6.39 -3.47 12.55
CA GLY A 42 7.13 -3.04 13.73
C GLY A 42 7.57 -1.57 13.66
N ASN A 43 6.77 -0.69 13.05
CA ASN A 43 7.06 0.73 13.00
C ASN A 43 6.61 1.40 14.31
N ASP A 44 7.51 2.16 14.95
CA ASP A 44 7.23 2.97 16.14
C ASP A 44 6.81 4.42 15.80
N ASN A 45 7.06 4.85 14.56
CA ASN A 45 6.76 6.18 14.07
C ASN A 45 5.72 6.15 12.94
N ILE A 46 4.59 6.80 13.20
CA ILE A 46 3.46 6.91 12.27
C ILE A 46 3.85 7.60 10.95
N ALA A 47 4.81 8.54 10.98
CA ALA A 47 5.25 9.27 9.79
C ALA A 47 5.86 8.36 8.70
N HIS A 48 6.23 7.12 9.05
CA HIS A 48 6.74 6.15 8.09
C HIS A 48 5.65 5.31 7.40
N ALA A 49 4.48 5.15 8.03
CA ALA A 49 3.38 4.33 7.54
C ALA A 49 2.24 5.16 6.93
N GLU A 50 1.96 6.33 7.51
CA GLU A 50 0.86 7.22 7.11
C GLU A 50 0.86 7.58 5.62
N PRO A 51 2.01 7.88 4.96
CA PRO A 51 2.01 8.20 3.54
C PRO A 51 1.43 7.07 2.67
N TYR A 52 1.74 5.81 2.99
CA TYR A 52 1.25 4.66 2.22
C TYR A 52 -0.25 4.48 2.37
N SER A 53 -0.74 4.50 3.61
CA SER A 53 -2.19 4.37 3.88
C SER A 53 -2.98 5.54 3.30
N SER A 54 -2.47 6.77 3.39
CA SER A 54 -3.16 7.97 2.90
C SER A 54 -3.27 7.98 1.39
N GLU A 55 -2.20 7.63 0.67
CA GLU A 55 -2.20 7.58 -0.79
C GLU A 55 -3.14 6.48 -1.32
N ALA A 56 -3.11 5.29 -0.71
CA ALA A 56 -4.02 4.21 -1.05
C ALA A 56 -5.49 4.57 -0.77
N GLU A 57 -5.75 5.18 0.39
CA GLU A 57 -7.11 5.57 0.80
C GLU A 57 -7.65 6.68 -0.10
N GLN A 58 -6.84 7.66 -0.48
CA GLN A 58 -7.24 8.72 -1.42
C GLN A 58 -7.75 8.12 -2.74
N GLN A 59 -7.02 7.15 -3.30
CA GLN A 59 -7.45 6.49 -4.53
C GLN A 59 -8.73 5.67 -4.33
N ARG A 60 -8.85 4.97 -3.21
CA ARG A 60 -10.04 4.16 -2.88
C ARG A 60 -11.29 5.01 -2.73
N LEU A 61 -11.19 6.10 -1.96
CA LEU A 61 -12.28 7.05 -1.74
C LEU A 61 -12.69 7.76 -3.03
N ALA A 62 -11.74 8.11 -3.90
CA ALA A 62 -12.05 8.70 -5.19
C ALA A 62 -12.89 7.74 -6.07
N ARG A 63 -12.52 6.46 -6.14
CA ARG A 63 -13.29 5.44 -6.86
C ARG A 63 -14.68 5.26 -6.27
N ASP A 64 -14.78 5.11 -4.95
CA ASP A 64 -16.05 4.96 -4.24
C ASP A 64 -17.00 6.16 -4.45
N ALA A 65 -16.47 7.38 -4.40
CA ALA A 65 -17.25 8.60 -4.66
C ALA A 65 -17.81 8.63 -6.09
N MET A 66 -17.01 8.26 -7.09
CA MET A 66 -17.43 8.20 -8.48
C MET A 66 -18.48 7.11 -8.72
N ASP A 67 -18.34 5.94 -8.09
CA ASP A 67 -19.33 4.87 -8.17
C ASP A 67 -20.67 5.30 -7.59
N LYS A 68 -20.66 6.00 -6.45
CA LYS A 68 -21.87 6.58 -5.84
C LYS A 68 -22.55 7.58 -6.77
N LEU A 69 -21.78 8.47 -7.39
CA LEU A 69 -22.28 9.44 -8.36
C LEU A 69 -22.93 8.74 -9.57
N SER A 70 -22.25 7.75 -10.16
CA SER A 70 -22.75 7.00 -11.32
C SER A 70 -24.05 6.27 -11.02
N ARG A 71 -24.16 5.64 -9.84
CA ARG A 71 -25.39 4.97 -9.39
C ARG A 71 -26.54 5.97 -9.20
N SER A 72 -26.25 7.13 -8.64
CA SER A 72 -27.24 8.21 -8.48
C SER A 72 -27.80 8.63 -9.83
N LEU A 73 -26.93 8.95 -10.81
CA LEU A 73 -27.33 9.40 -12.15
C LEU A 73 -28.15 8.36 -12.91
N THR A 74 -27.86 7.06 -12.73
CA THR A 74 -28.59 5.98 -13.39
C THR A 74 -30.01 5.83 -12.82
N ARG A 75 -30.20 6.10 -11.53
CA ARG A 75 -31.50 5.97 -10.84
C ARG A 75 -32.52 7.05 -11.25
N TYR A 76 -32.06 8.16 -11.83
CA TYR A 76 -32.92 9.24 -12.33
C TYR A 76 -33.32 9.10 -13.79
N LYS A 77 -32.89 8.04 -14.49
CA LYS A 77 -33.36 7.66 -15.82
C LYS A 77 -34.39 6.55 -15.72
#